data_AF-A0A7K8HFS4-F1
#
_entry.id   AF-A0A7K8HFS4-F1
#
_cell.length_a   1.000
_cell.length_b   1.000
_cell.length_c   1.000
_cell.angle_alpha   90.00
_cell.angle_beta   90.00
_cell.angle_gamma   90.00
#
_symmetry.space_group_name_H-M   'P 1'
#
loop_
_entity.id
_entity.type
_entity.pdbx_description
1 polymer ?
#
loop_
_entity_poly.entity_id
_entity_poly.type
_entity_poly.pdbx_seq_one_letter_code
_entity_poly.pdbx_strand_id
1 'polypeptide(L)'
;RTGFVRASSVMHLREQLTDKGQCSSFTNAEKDPEEFLNLIMQQILGIEPLLKLQSGGQKEQECYCYQIFMDKQEDLVVPDVQQLVERSFLSSDLKLVEIPSCFIIQMPRFGKEYKMFSKIIPSLELDITDLLLDSPRECCLCGDVATLECS
;
A
#
# COMPACT_ATOMS: atom_id res chain seq x y z
N ARG A 1 14.83 24.14 12.23
CA ARG A 1 15.43 22.79 12.08
C ARG A 1 16.44 22.84 10.94
N THR A 2 17.61 22.20 11.05
CA THR A 2 18.73 22.26 10.08
C THR A 2 18.57 21.33 8.86
N GLY A 3 17.47 20.59 8.75
CA GLY A 3 17.23 19.64 7.66
C GLY A 3 18.15 18.41 7.67
N PHE A 4 18.98 18.23 8.71
CA PHE A 4 19.98 17.18 8.80
C PHE A 4 19.79 16.31 10.05
N VAL A 5 19.91 14.99 9.90
CA VAL A 5 19.87 14.00 10.98
C VAL A 5 21.16 13.18 10.94
N ARG A 6 21.83 13.05 12.09
CA ARG A 6 23.08 12.27 12.19
C ARG A 6 22.80 10.78 12.10
N ALA A 7 23.73 10.04 11.48
CA ALA A 7 23.67 8.58 11.43
C ALA A 7 23.63 7.94 12.84
N SER A 8 24.28 8.54 13.84
CA SER A 8 24.23 8.05 15.23
C SER A 8 22.81 8.09 15.82
N SER A 9 22.00 9.08 15.46
CA SER A 9 20.59 9.15 15.88
C SER A 9 19.75 8.04 15.23
N VAL A 10 20.02 7.71 13.97
CA VAL A 10 19.34 6.61 13.27
C VAL A 10 19.81 5.25 13.82
N MET A 11 21.10 5.09 14.11
CA MET A 11 21.62 3.86 14.75
C MET A 11 21.03 3.64 16.13
N HIS A 12 20.86 4.70 16.92
CA HIS A 12 20.21 4.60 18.22
C HIS A 12 18.74 4.12 18.10
N LEU A 13 18.02 4.57 17.08
CA LEU A 13 16.70 4.00 16.77
C LEU A 13 16.83 2.50 16.43
N ARG A 14 17.76 2.11 15.55
CA ARG A 14 17.97 0.69 15.17
C ARG A 14 18.28 -0.20 16.38
N GLU A 15 19.07 0.27 17.34
CA GLU A 15 19.34 -0.43 18.61
C GLU A 15 18.07 -0.65 19.42
N GLN A 16 17.23 0.39 19.55
CA GLN A 16 15.93 0.26 20.23
C GLN A 16 14.97 -0.68 19.49
N LEU A 17 14.96 -0.66 18.15
CA LEU A 17 14.19 -1.61 17.33
C LEU A 17 14.68 -3.05 17.54
N THR A 18 15.99 -3.27 17.62
CA THR A 18 16.57 -4.60 17.88
C THR A 18 16.16 -5.11 19.26
N ASP A 19 16.26 -4.27 20.29
CA ASP A 19 15.93 -4.64 21.67
C ASP A 19 14.43 -4.94 21.84
N LYS A 20 13.56 -4.04 21.36
CA LYS A 20 12.11 -4.17 21.51
C LYS A 20 11.46 -5.14 20.52
N GLY A 21 11.98 -5.21 19.30
CA GLY A 21 11.42 -6.03 18.22
C GLY A 21 11.96 -7.46 18.18
N GLN A 22 12.83 -7.85 19.12
CA GLN A 22 13.46 -9.17 19.19
C GLN A 22 14.14 -9.60 17.87
N CYS A 23 14.56 -8.63 17.06
CA CYS A 23 15.14 -8.86 15.75
C CYS A 23 16.59 -8.34 15.74
N SER A 24 17.53 -9.29 15.86
CA SER A 24 18.97 -9.05 16.01
C SER A 24 19.64 -8.42 14.80
N SER A 25 18.95 -8.37 13.66
CA SER A 25 19.52 -7.94 12.38
C SER A 25 19.20 -6.48 12.02
N PHE A 26 18.37 -5.77 12.80
CA PHE A 26 18.06 -4.36 12.51
C PHE A 26 19.29 -3.46 12.54
N THR A 27 20.36 -3.79 13.25
CA THR A 27 21.59 -2.98 13.32
C THR A 27 22.62 -3.30 12.24
N ASN A 28 22.53 -4.46 11.59
CA ASN A 28 23.62 -4.98 10.73
C ASN A 28 23.18 -5.49 9.35
N ALA A 29 21.87 -5.70 9.11
CA ALA A 29 21.36 -6.17 7.83
C ALA A 29 20.50 -5.11 7.13
N GLU A 30 20.37 -5.27 5.81
CA GLU A 30 19.32 -4.62 5.02
C GLU A 30 17.96 -5.20 5.42
N LYS A 31 16.96 -4.34 5.54
CA LYS A 31 15.62 -4.67 6.00
C LYS A 31 14.60 -4.22 4.98
N ASP A 32 13.53 -5.00 4.86
CA ASP A 32 12.41 -4.60 4.03
C ASP A 32 11.66 -3.42 4.71
N PRO A 33 11.28 -2.37 3.96
CA PRO A 33 10.49 -1.27 4.52
C PRO A 33 9.19 -1.72 5.18
N GLU A 34 8.51 -2.75 4.65
CA GLU A 34 7.29 -3.30 5.24
C GLU A 34 7.58 -3.97 6.59
N GLU A 35 8.68 -4.71 6.73
CA GLU A 35 9.12 -5.28 8.01
C GLU A 35 9.36 -4.17 9.04
N PHE A 36 10.02 -3.08 8.63
CA PHE A 36 10.25 -1.92 9.50
C PHE A 36 8.94 -1.23 9.91
N LEU A 37 8.02 -0.97 8.97
CA LEU A 37 6.75 -0.30 9.24
C LEU A 37 5.89 -1.12 10.20
N ASN A 38 5.74 -2.42 9.96
CA ASN A 38 4.99 -3.30 10.86
C ASN A 38 5.58 -3.28 12.28
N LEU A 39 6.91 -3.39 12.43
CA LEU A 39 7.54 -3.35 13.74
C LEU A 39 7.30 -2.02 14.48
N ILE A 40 7.60 -0.89 13.82
CA ILE A 40 7.56 0.41 14.50
C ILE A 40 6.13 0.86 14.77
N MET A 41 5.21 0.68 13.81
CA MET A 41 3.84 1.14 13.93
C MET A 41 3.04 0.25 14.87
N GLN A 42 3.09 -1.07 14.69
CA GLN A 42 2.28 -2.00 15.48
C GLN A 42 2.85 -2.23 16.87
N GLN A 43 4.12 -2.66 16.96
CA GLN A 43 4.65 -3.20 18.21
C GLN A 43 5.21 -2.12 19.14
N ILE A 44 5.75 -1.03 18.56
CA ILE A 44 6.44 -0.01 19.35
C ILE A 44 5.53 1.19 19.64
N LEU A 45 4.83 1.68 18.61
CA LEU A 45 3.99 2.87 18.72
C LEU A 45 2.51 2.55 18.98
N GLY A 46 2.06 1.32 18.71
CA GLY A 46 0.66 0.92 18.89
C GLY A 46 -0.30 1.70 18.00
N ILE A 47 0.12 2.04 16.78
CA ILE A 47 -0.68 2.79 15.80
C ILE A 47 -1.69 1.83 15.18
N GLU A 48 -2.95 2.27 15.04
CA GLU A 48 -3.97 1.53 14.31
C GLU A 48 -3.55 1.30 12.84
N PRO A 49 -3.95 0.18 12.23
CA PRO A 49 -3.68 -0.08 10.82
C PRO A 49 -4.14 1.06 9.92
N LEU A 50 -3.31 1.44 8.95
CA LEU A 50 -3.60 2.57 8.07
C LEU A 50 -4.64 2.22 7.00
N LEU A 51 -4.77 0.93 6.67
CA LEU A 51 -5.62 0.40 5.63
C LEU A 51 -6.50 -0.73 6.20
N LYS A 52 -7.79 -0.64 5.91
CA LYS A 52 -8.77 -1.73 6.09
C LYS A 52 -9.29 -2.14 4.72
N LEU A 53 -9.02 -3.38 4.35
CA LEU A 53 -9.32 -3.94 3.05
C LEU A 53 -10.30 -5.10 3.19
N GLN A 54 -11.26 -5.20 2.27
CA GLN A 54 -12.17 -6.33 2.20
C GLN A 54 -12.15 -6.92 0.79
N SER A 55 -12.08 -8.25 0.68
CA SER A 55 -12.21 -8.96 -0.60
C SER A 55 -13.54 -9.69 -0.66
N GLY A 56 -14.39 -9.46 -1.67
CA GLY A 56 -15.55 -10.31 -1.97
C GLY A 56 -16.46 -10.74 -0.80
N GLY A 57 -16.72 -9.84 0.17
CA GLY A 57 -17.52 -10.13 1.37
C GLY A 57 -16.84 -11.02 2.43
N GLN A 58 -15.54 -11.31 2.27
CA GLN A 58 -14.71 -11.99 3.26
C GLN A 58 -14.42 -11.09 4.47
N LYS A 59 -13.72 -11.65 5.47
CA LYS A 59 -13.30 -10.90 6.65
C LYS A 59 -12.35 -9.77 6.25
N GLU A 60 -12.54 -8.62 6.88
CA GLU A 60 -11.65 -7.47 6.78
C GLU A 60 -10.20 -7.83 7.13
N GLN A 61 -9.27 -7.29 6.36
CA GLN A 61 -7.84 -7.39 6.52
C GLN A 61 -7.26 -6.01 6.85
N GLU A 62 -6.34 -5.98 7.79
CA GLU A 62 -5.72 -4.76 8.30
C GLU A 62 -4.24 -4.76 7.95
N CYS A 63 -3.74 -3.66 7.40
CA CYS A 63 -2.32 -3.50 7.06
C CYS A 63 -1.87 -2.03 7.09
N TYR A 64 -0.56 -1.81 7.10
CA TYR A 64 0.03 -0.46 7.05
C TYR A 64 0.41 -0.01 5.64
N CYS A 65 0.51 -0.95 4.70
CA CYS A 65 0.84 -0.69 3.30
C CYS A 65 0.22 -1.73 2.39
N TYR A 66 -0.11 -1.34 1.17
CA TYR A 66 -0.69 -2.21 0.14
C TYR A 66 0.36 -2.58 -0.90
N GLN A 67 0.49 -3.88 -1.20
CA GLN A 67 1.32 -4.35 -2.31
C GLN A 67 0.46 -4.51 -3.56
N ILE A 68 0.88 -3.86 -4.66
CA ILE A 68 0.26 -4.07 -5.97
C ILE A 68 0.59 -5.49 -6.45
N PHE A 69 -0.46 -6.27 -6.70
CA PHE A 69 -0.42 -7.60 -7.29
C PHE A 69 -1.16 -7.58 -8.63
N MET A 70 -0.50 -8.03 -9.67
CA MET A 70 -1.09 -8.10 -11.01
C MET A 70 -0.27 -9.02 -11.90
N ASP A 71 -0.94 -9.63 -12.86
CA ASP A 71 -0.26 -10.32 -13.95
C ASP A 71 0.27 -9.31 -14.97
N LYS A 72 1.44 -9.60 -15.55
CA LYS A 72 2.01 -8.72 -16.56
C LYS A 72 1.12 -8.73 -17.80
N GLN A 73 0.46 -7.61 -18.07
CA GLN A 73 -0.31 -7.43 -19.28
C GLN A 73 0.54 -6.76 -20.37
N GLU A 74 0.47 -7.26 -21.59
CA GLU A 74 1.34 -6.82 -22.71
C GLU A 74 1.00 -5.40 -23.22
N ASP A 75 -0.20 -4.90 -22.91
CA ASP A 75 -0.72 -3.59 -23.32
C ASP A 75 -0.19 -2.43 -22.46
N LEU A 76 0.17 -2.68 -21.20
CA LEU A 76 0.69 -1.67 -20.27
C LEU A 76 2.22 -1.52 -20.40
N VAL A 77 2.66 -0.56 -21.22
CA VAL A 77 4.10 -0.30 -21.40
C VAL A 77 4.66 0.60 -20.30
N VAL A 78 3.95 1.69 -19.96
CA VAL A 78 4.30 2.64 -18.90
C VAL A 78 3.02 3.04 -18.17
N PRO A 79 2.63 2.31 -17.11
CA PRO A 79 1.42 2.62 -16.36
C PRO A 79 1.63 3.78 -15.39
N ASP A 80 0.57 4.48 -15.05
CA ASP A 80 0.53 5.36 -13.88
C ASP A 80 0.10 4.61 -12.60
N VAL A 81 0.25 5.24 -11.44
CA VAL A 81 -0.10 4.62 -10.15
C VAL A 81 -1.60 4.38 -10.02
N GLN A 82 -2.45 5.24 -10.57
CA GLN A 82 -3.92 5.09 -10.54
C GLN A 82 -4.31 3.77 -11.24
N GLN A 83 -3.83 3.58 -12.47
CA GLN A 83 -4.07 2.38 -13.26
C GLN A 83 -3.59 1.11 -12.56
N LEU A 84 -2.42 1.18 -11.90
CA LEU A 84 -1.88 0.02 -11.19
C LEU A 84 -2.75 -0.36 -9.99
N VAL A 85 -3.19 0.63 -9.21
CA VAL A 85 -4.01 0.40 -8.02
C VAL A 85 -5.38 -0.14 -8.41
N GLU A 86 -6.06 0.49 -9.37
CA GLU A 86 -7.37 0.06 -9.85
C GLU A 86 -7.35 -1.39 -10.36
N ARG A 87 -6.38 -1.72 -11.22
CA ARG A 87 -6.25 -3.09 -11.75
C ARG A 87 -5.91 -4.10 -10.66
N SER A 88 -5.05 -3.72 -9.71
CA SER A 88 -4.69 -4.58 -8.58
C SER A 88 -5.91 -4.86 -7.69
N PHE A 89 -6.69 -3.84 -7.35
CA PHE A 89 -7.92 -3.96 -6.58
C PHE A 89 -8.95 -4.82 -7.32
N LEU A 90 -9.19 -4.55 -8.60
CA LEU A 90 -10.10 -5.33 -9.42
C LEU A 90 -9.71 -6.81 -9.50
N SER A 91 -8.43 -7.10 -9.76
CA SER A 91 -7.95 -8.49 -9.90
C SER A 91 -8.07 -9.31 -8.62
N SER A 92 -8.04 -8.64 -7.46
CA SER A 92 -8.13 -9.27 -6.14
C SER A 92 -9.51 -9.11 -5.50
N ASP A 93 -10.49 -8.58 -6.23
CA ASP A 93 -11.84 -8.24 -5.75
C ASP A 93 -11.81 -7.44 -4.43
N LEU A 94 -10.87 -6.49 -4.31
CA LEU A 94 -10.61 -5.71 -3.09
C LEU A 94 -11.36 -4.38 -3.10
N LYS A 95 -11.78 -3.96 -1.90
CA LYS A 95 -12.29 -2.62 -1.59
C LYS A 95 -11.67 -2.08 -0.31
N LEU A 96 -11.53 -0.76 -0.24
CA LEU A 96 -11.25 -0.01 0.98
C LEU A 96 -12.54 0.09 1.80
N VAL A 97 -12.49 -0.36 3.05
CA VAL A 97 -13.64 -0.29 3.97
C VAL A 97 -13.92 1.16 4.37
N GLU A 98 -12.86 1.96 4.51
CA GLU A 98 -12.94 3.38 4.86
C GLU A 98 -11.85 4.19 4.13
N ILE A 99 -11.99 5.51 4.15
CA ILE A 99 -10.99 6.42 3.57
C ILE A 99 -9.72 6.38 4.43
N PRO A 100 -8.57 5.95 3.89
CA PRO A 100 -7.35 5.88 4.66
C PRO A 100 -6.75 7.27 4.90
N SER A 101 -6.24 7.50 6.11
CA SER A 101 -5.50 8.74 6.41
C SER A 101 -4.12 8.80 5.73
N CYS A 102 -3.57 7.63 5.39
CA CYS A 102 -2.31 7.48 4.68
C CYS A 102 -2.34 6.20 3.85
N PHE A 103 -2.10 6.32 2.54
CA PHE A 103 -2.10 5.17 1.64
C PHE A 103 -0.69 4.88 1.13
N ILE A 104 0.02 3.99 1.83
CA ILE A 104 1.36 3.54 1.43
C ILE A 104 1.22 2.41 0.40
N ILE A 105 1.74 2.63 -0.81
CA ILE A 105 1.61 1.70 -1.94
C ILE A 105 2.97 1.17 -2.34
N GLN A 106 3.11 -0.15 -2.35
CA GLN A 106 4.30 -0.84 -2.81
C GLN A 106 4.13 -1.25 -4.28
N MET A 107 5.10 -0.84 -5.09
CA MET A 107 5.10 -1.09 -6.54
C MET A 107 5.34 -2.58 -6.85
N PRO A 108 4.82 -3.11 -7.98
CA PRO A 108 4.96 -4.53 -8.32
C PRO A 108 6.40 -4.88 -8.69
N ARG A 109 7.13 -5.44 -7.73
CA ARG A 109 8.49 -5.97 -7.89
C ARG A 109 8.53 -7.44 -7.49
N PHE A 110 9.39 -8.21 -8.16
CA PHE A 110 9.64 -9.61 -7.81
C PHE A 110 11.13 -9.81 -7.49
N GLY A 111 11.46 -9.80 -6.20
CA GLY A 111 12.85 -9.79 -5.76
C GLY A 111 13.62 -8.53 -6.19
N LYS A 112 14.96 -8.60 -6.16
CA LYS A 112 15.83 -7.43 -6.40
C LYS A 112 15.97 -7.06 -7.88
N GLU A 113 15.91 -8.06 -8.76
CA GLU A 113 16.26 -7.90 -10.18
C GLU A 113 15.03 -7.67 -11.08
N TYR A 114 13.85 -8.15 -10.70
CA TYR A 114 12.68 -8.08 -11.57
C TYR A 114 11.78 -6.89 -11.21
N LYS A 115 11.67 -5.97 -12.17
CA LYS A 115 10.67 -4.92 -12.20
C LYS A 115 9.63 -5.29 -13.25
N MET A 116 8.36 -5.34 -12.87
CA MET A 116 7.28 -5.65 -13.81
C MET A 116 7.22 -4.63 -14.95
N PHE A 117 7.41 -3.35 -14.61
CA PHE A 117 7.46 -2.23 -15.53
C PHE A 117 8.81 -1.53 -15.45
N SER A 118 9.34 -1.13 -16.61
CA SER A 118 10.60 -0.38 -16.69
C SER A 118 10.47 1.04 -16.13
N LYS A 119 9.25 1.61 -16.22
CA LYS A 119 8.87 2.95 -15.74
C LYS A 119 7.44 2.89 -15.23
N ILE A 120 7.17 3.69 -14.20
CA ILE A 120 5.84 3.93 -13.66
C ILE A 120 5.72 5.44 -13.48
N ILE A 121 4.59 6.02 -13.90
CA ILE A 121 4.32 7.44 -13.72
C ILE A 121 3.66 7.62 -12.34
N PRO A 122 4.27 8.35 -11.40
CA PRO A 122 3.63 8.62 -10.12
C PRO A 122 2.46 9.59 -10.33
N SER A 123 1.24 9.12 -10.08
CA SER A 123 0.05 9.97 -10.08
C SER A 123 0.18 11.02 -8.96
N LEU A 124 -0.07 12.28 -9.28
CA LEU A 124 -0.01 13.38 -8.30
C LEU A 124 -1.21 13.39 -7.35
N GLU A 125 -2.32 12.84 -7.83
CA GLU A 125 -3.55 12.62 -7.09
C GLU A 125 -3.99 11.17 -7.34
N LEU A 126 -4.66 10.58 -6.37
CA LEU A 126 -5.20 9.22 -6.47
C LEU A 126 -6.69 9.30 -6.12
N ASP A 127 -7.53 8.99 -7.09
CA ASP A 127 -8.97 8.88 -6.88
C ASP A 127 -9.27 7.47 -6.34
N ILE A 128 -9.86 7.41 -5.15
CA ILE A 128 -10.22 6.16 -4.48
C ILE A 128 -11.73 5.91 -4.47
N THR A 129 -12.52 6.78 -5.11
CA THR A 129 -13.99 6.75 -5.04
C THR A 129 -14.54 5.38 -5.43
N ASP A 130 -14.02 4.80 -6.50
CA ASP A 130 -14.44 3.47 -6.98
C ASP A 130 -13.79 2.30 -6.24
N LEU A 131 -12.74 2.58 -5.45
CA LEU A 131 -12.05 1.60 -4.62
C LEU A 131 -12.71 1.41 -3.26
N LEU A 132 -13.57 2.34 -2.84
CA LEU A 132 -14.30 2.28 -1.57
C LEU A 132 -15.51 1.32 -1.67
N LEU A 133 -15.77 0.61 -0.57
CA LEU A 133 -16.86 -0.36 -0.46
C LEU A 133 -18.24 0.32 -0.54
N ASP A 134 -18.48 1.32 0.30
CA ASP A 134 -19.79 1.99 0.46
C ASP A 134 -19.86 3.38 -0.19
N SER A 135 -19.04 3.62 -1.23
CA SER A 135 -19.05 4.91 -1.93
C SER A 135 -20.19 4.97 -2.95
N PRO A 136 -21.02 6.03 -2.97
CA PRO A 136 -22.03 6.21 -4.01
C PRO A 136 -21.32 6.46 -5.35
N ARG A 137 -21.55 5.55 -6.32
CA ARG A 137 -20.94 5.64 -7.65
C ARG A 137 -21.93 6.16 -8.67
N GLU A 138 -21.41 6.72 -9.75
CA GLU A 138 -22.20 7.21 -10.87
C GLU A 138 -22.47 6.07 -11.88
N CYS A 139 -23.73 5.94 -12.31
CA CYS A 139 -24.13 4.99 -13.33
C CYS A 139 -23.56 5.43 -14.69
N CYS A 140 -22.76 4.57 -15.31
CA CYS A 140 -22.10 4.85 -16.59
C CYS A 140 -23.05 5.09 -17.78
N LEU A 141 -24.35 4.80 -17.62
CA LEU A 141 -25.36 5.02 -18.65
C LEU A 141 -26.19 6.29 -18.45
N CYS A 142 -26.56 6.61 -17.21
CA CYS A 142 -27.52 7.69 -16.92
C CYS A 142 -27.00 8.79 -15.98
N GLY A 143 -25.87 8.61 -15.30
CA GLY A 143 -25.32 9.58 -14.36
C GLY A 143 -25.98 9.60 -12.97
N ASP A 144 -27.01 8.77 -12.75
CA ASP A 144 -27.62 8.61 -11.43
C ASP A 144 -26.77 7.70 -10.51
N VAL A 145 -27.17 7.54 -9.25
CA VAL A 145 -26.47 6.64 -8.32
C VAL A 145 -26.58 5.18 -8.79
N ALA A 146 -25.43 4.55 -9.03
CA ALA A 146 -25.33 3.15 -9.40
C ALA A 146 -25.77 2.24 -8.25
N THR A 147 -26.62 1.26 -8.55
CA THR A 147 -27.11 0.26 -7.58
C THR A 147 -26.52 -1.13 -7.82
N LEU A 148 -25.80 -1.30 -8.94
CA LEU A 148 -25.20 -2.56 -9.37
C LEU A 148 -23.78 -2.29 -9.87
N GLU A 149 -22.87 -3.19 -9.51
CA GLU A 149 -21.52 -3.26 -10.08
C GLU A 149 -21.36 -4.61 -10.82
N CYS A 150 -20.58 -4.61 -11.90
CA CYS A 150 -20.25 -5.78 -12.70
C CYS A 150 -18.74 -5.92 -12.74
N SER A 151 -18.23 -7.12 -12.48
CA SER A 151 -16.81 -7.46 -12.49
C SER A 151 -16.27 -7.79 -13.88
#